data_AF-A0A3B8NJ33-F1
#
_entry.id   AF-A0A3B8NJ33-F1
#
_cell.length_a   1.000
_cell.length_b   1.000
_cell.length_c   1.000
_cell.angle_alpha   90.00
_cell.angle_beta   90.00
_cell.angle_gamma   90.00
#
_symmetry.space_group_name_H-M   'P 1'
#
loop_
_entity.id
_entity.type
_entity.pdbx_description
1 polymer ?
#
loop_
_entity_poly.entity_id
_entity_poly.type
_entity_poly.pdbx_seq_one_letter_code
_entity_poly.pdbx_strand_id
1 'polypeptide(L)'
;MNKTFKALINIIITALFLTNLTAATKPNVLFIFADDQCYKTINSLNNKEIKTPNLDKLVSQGTTFTHAYNMGGYHGAVCVASRTMLVTGK
;
A
#
# COMPACT_ATOMS: atom_id res chain seq x y z
N MET A 1 12.52 -44.25 15.68
CA MET A 1 11.69 -43.61 14.64
C MET A 1 12.62 -42.94 13.62
N ASN A 2 12.64 -43.46 12.40
CA ASN A 2 13.69 -43.21 11.40
C ASN A 2 13.72 -41.73 10.97
N LYS A 3 14.90 -41.14 10.77
CA LYS A 3 15.06 -39.71 10.40
C LYS A 3 14.26 -39.34 9.14
N THR A 4 14.16 -40.25 8.18
CA THR A 4 13.35 -40.14 6.97
C THR A 4 11.85 -40.02 7.25
N PHE A 5 11.34 -40.74 8.25
CA PHE A 5 9.92 -40.68 8.64
C PHE A 5 9.56 -39.32 9.25
N LYS A 6 10.44 -38.75 10.09
CA LYS A 6 10.27 -37.39 10.63
C LYS A 6 10.33 -36.31 9.55
N ALA A 7 11.20 -36.48 8.55
CA ALA A 7 11.30 -35.56 7.42
C ALA A 7 10.03 -35.55 6.56
N LEU A 8 9.44 -36.73 6.30
CA LEU A 8 8.17 -36.84 5.58
C LEU A 8 7.03 -36.12 6.31
N ILE A 9 6.94 -36.30 7.63
CA ILE A 9 5.93 -35.63 8.46
C ILE A 9 6.08 -34.10 8.36
N ASN A 10 7.29 -33.57 8.47
CA ASN A 10 7.52 -32.13 8.37
C ASN A 10 7.16 -31.56 6.99
N ILE A 11 7.44 -32.29 5.90
CA ILE A 11 7.06 -31.89 4.54
C ILE A 11 5.54 -31.84 4.40
N ILE A 12 4.84 -32.86 4.90
CA ILE A 12 3.37 -32.93 4.85
C ILE A 12 2.76 -31.79 5.66
N ILE A 13 3.26 -31.52 6.87
CA ILE A 13 2.79 -30.42 7.72
C ILE A 13 2.98 -29.07 6.99
N THR A 14 4.17 -28.83 6.42
CA THR A 14 4.46 -27.59 5.69
C THR A 14 3.55 -27.42 4.47
N ALA A 15 3.29 -28.50 3.73
CA ALA A 15 2.38 -28.50 2.58
C ALA A 15 0.93 -28.19 2.99
N LEU A 16 0.46 -28.71 4.14
CA LEU A 16 -0.87 -28.40 4.69
C LEU A 16 -1.03 -26.94 5.13
N PHE A 17 0.05 -26.28 5.58
CA PHE A 17 -0.01 -24.86 5.95
C PHE A 17 -0.04 -23.91 4.73
N LEU A 18 0.54 -24.31 3.60
CA LEU A 18 0.59 -23.50 2.38
C LEU A 18 -0.77 -23.39 1.65
N THR A 19 -1.67 -24.35 1.84
CA THR A 19 -2.98 -24.39 1.15
C THR A 19 -4.03 -23.45 1.75
N ASN A 20 -3.76 -22.85 2.91
CA ASN A 20 -4.72 -21.99 3.63
C ASN A 20 -4.58 -20.49 3.33
N LEU A 21 -3.64 -20.08 2.46
CA LEU A 21 -3.55 -18.69 2.01
C LEU A 21 -4.53 -18.45 0.85
N THR A 22 -5.83 -18.38 1.16
CA THR A 22 -6.81 -17.85 0.21
C THR A 22 -6.99 -16.36 0.52
N ALA A 23 -6.79 -15.51 -0.49
CA ALA A 23 -7.13 -14.10 -0.34
C ALA A 23 -8.65 -13.96 -0.18
N ALA A 24 -9.10 -12.99 0.63
CA ALA A 24 -10.52 -12.69 0.73
C ALA A 24 -11.08 -12.40 -0.67
N THR A 25 -12.20 -13.03 -1.01
CA THR A 25 -12.86 -12.89 -2.32
C THR A 25 -13.18 -11.43 -2.65
N LYS A 26 -13.37 -10.61 -1.61
CA LYS A 26 -13.49 -9.16 -1.67
C LYS A 26 -12.59 -8.53 -0.62
N PRO A 27 -11.45 -7.93 -0.99
CA PRO A 27 -10.60 -7.24 -0.03
C PRO A 27 -11.31 -6.00 0.52
N ASN A 28 -10.98 -5.62 1.76
CA ASN A 28 -11.36 -4.31 2.28
C ASN A 28 -10.48 -3.23 1.64
N VAL A 29 -11.09 -2.12 1.26
CA VAL A 29 -10.38 -0.97 0.68
C VAL A 29 -10.44 0.18 1.67
N LEU A 30 -9.27 0.63 2.12
CA LEU A 30 -9.12 1.85 2.93
C LEU A 30 -8.50 2.93 2.06
N PHE A 31 -9.25 4.01 1.80
CA PHE A 31 -8.78 5.17 1.07
C PHE A 31 -8.39 6.28 2.05
N ILE A 32 -7.11 6.65 2.07
CA ILE A 32 -6.57 7.74 2.91
C ILE A 32 -6.26 8.92 2.00
N PHE A 33 -6.84 10.08 2.30
CA PHE A 33 -6.65 11.32 1.54
C PHE A 33 -6.25 12.45 2.47
N ALA A 34 -5.13 13.10 2.18
CA ALA A 34 -4.62 14.25 2.93
C ALA A 34 -4.78 15.52 2.10
N ASP A 35 -5.30 16.58 2.71
CA ASP A 35 -5.47 17.88 2.07
C ASP A 35 -4.13 18.61 1.95
N ASP A 36 -3.90 19.27 0.82
CA ASP A 36 -2.69 20.07 0.52
C ASP A 36 -1.34 19.35 0.75
N GLN A 37 -1.32 18.02 0.71
CA GLN A 37 -0.07 17.28 0.82
C GLN A 37 0.77 17.42 -0.46
N CYS A 38 1.97 17.99 -0.33
CA CYS A 38 2.93 18.08 -1.41
C CYS A 38 3.69 16.76 -1.60
N TYR A 39 3.97 16.36 -2.84
CA TYR A 39 4.67 15.11 -3.15
C TYR A 39 6.07 15.00 -2.50
N LYS A 40 6.68 16.13 -2.12
CA LYS A 40 7.99 16.19 -1.43
C LYS A 40 7.89 15.93 0.07
N THR A 41 6.70 15.67 0.64
CA THR A 41 6.52 15.63 2.10
C THR A 41 6.58 14.23 2.73
N ILE A 42 7.20 13.25 2.06
CA ILE A 42 7.36 11.88 2.57
C ILE A 42 8.85 11.56 2.68
N ASN A 43 9.29 11.03 3.83
CA ASN A 43 10.71 10.80 4.11
C ASN A 43 11.36 9.82 3.12
N SER A 44 10.68 8.70 2.91
CA SER A 44 11.13 7.68 1.97
C SER A 44 11.14 8.14 0.51
N LEU A 45 10.51 9.28 0.19
CA LEU A 45 10.48 9.89 -1.15
C LEU A 45 11.43 11.10 -1.27
N ASN A 46 12.68 10.90 -0.83
CA ASN A 46 13.78 11.86 -0.94
C ASN A 46 13.68 13.12 -0.06
N ASN A 47 13.02 13.06 1.10
CA ASN A 47 13.01 14.19 2.05
C ASN A 47 13.38 13.76 3.48
N LYS A 48 14.68 13.81 3.82
CA LYS A 48 15.16 13.34 5.13
C LYS A 48 14.80 14.23 6.32
N GLU A 49 14.30 15.43 6.09
CA GLU A 49 13.94 16.39 7.15
C GLU A 49 12.60 16.05 7.80
N ILE A 50 11.66 15.51 7.02
CA ILE A 50 10.30 15.21 7.49
C ILE A 50 10.25 13.80 8.05
N LYS A 51 9.49 13.59 9.13
CA LYS A 51 9.31 12.28 9.76
C LYS A 51 7.92 11.73 9.43
N THR A 52 7.85 10.68 8.60
CA THR A 52 6.59 10.05 8.18
C THR A 52 6.59 8.52 8.38
N PRO A 53 6.93 8.01 9.58
CA PRO A 53 7.24 6.58 9.76
C PRO A 53 6.13 5.62 9.31
N ASN A 54 4.85 6.02 9.46
CA ASN A 54 3.72 5.22 9.00
C ASN A 54 3.58 5.21 7.46
N LEU A 55 3.82 6.35 6.79
CA LEU A 55 3.82 6.41 5.32
C LEU A 55 5.06 5.73 4.74
N ASP A 56 6.21 5.86 5.41
CA ASP A 56 7.46 5.21 5.00
C ASP A 56 7.30 3.68 5.01
N LYS A 57 6.57 3.14 6.01
CA LYS A 57 6.19 1.73 6.06
C LYS A 57 5.32 1.35 4.86
N LEU A 58 4.29 2.14 4.53
CA LEU A 58 3.44 1.89 3.35
C LEU A 58 4.24 1.90 2.04
N VAL A 59 5.20 2.82 1.90
CA VAL A 59 6.10 2.88 0.73
C VAL A 59 6.93 1.60 0.62
N SER A 60 7.49 1.10 1.72
CA SER A 60 8.33 -0.12 1.71
C SER A 60 7.56 -1.43 1.48
N GLN A 61 6.26 -1.46 1.80
CA GLN A 61 5.43 -2.66 1.76
C GLN A 61 4.48 -2.70 0.55
N GLY A 62 4.49 -1.66 -0.28
CA GLY A 62 3.52 -1.48 -1.35
C GLY A 62 4.14 -0.95 -2.64
N THR A 63 3.28 -0.34 -3.46
CA THR A 63 3.67 0.29 -4.72
C THR A 63 3.52 1.80 -4.59
N THR A 64 4.53 2.54 -5.01
CA THR A 64 4.54 4.00 -4.98
C THR A 64 4.56 4.56 -6.40
N PHE A 65 3.68 5.52 -6.67
CA PHE A 65 3.68 6.29 -7.91
C PHE A 65 4.41 7.61 -7.70
N THR A 66 5.55 7.81 -8.35
CA THR A 66 6.37 9.05 -8.22
C THR A 66 5.87 10.20 -9.10
N HIS A 67 4.98 9.91 -10.05
CA HIS A 67 4.40 10.85 -10.99
C HIS A 67 2.87 10.75 -10.97
N ALA A 68 2.28 10.95 -9.78
CA ALA A 68 0.84 11.03 -9.59
C ALA A 68 0.41 12.51 -9.57
N TYR A 69 -0.60 12.87 -10.37
CA TYR A 69 -1.03 14.25 -10.56
C TYR A 69 -2.48 14.43 -10.13
N ASN A 70 -2.78 15.56 -9.50
CA ASN A 70 -4.15 15.96 -9.24
C ASN A 70 -4.80 16.41 -10.54
N MET A 71 -6.01 15.90 -10.78
CA MET A 71 -6.88 16.40 -11.83
C MET A 71 -7.50 17.72 -11.32
N GLY A 72 -7.61 18.75 -12.17
CA GLY A 72 -8.23 20.04 -11.81
C GLY A 72 -7.38 21.29 -12.02
N GLY A 73 -6.09 21.14 -12.31
CA GLY A 73 -5.17 22.24 -12.66
C GLY A 73 -3.99 22.38 -11.70
N TYR A 74 -2.97 23.14 -12.13
CA TYR A 74 -1.75 23.40 -11.36
C TYR A 74 -1.77 24.73 -10.59
N HIS A 75 -2.97 25.29 -10.34
CA HIS A 75 -3.15 26.56 -9.64
C HIS A 75 -3.80 26.35 -8.26
N GLY A 76 -3.75 27.36 -7.40
CA GLY A 76 -4.45 27.33 -6.11
C GLY A 76 -5.97 27.20 -6.26
N ALA A 77 -6.65 26.76 -5.20
CA ALA A 77 -8.11 26.58 -5.15
C ALA A 77 -8.70 25.44 -6.01
N VAL A 78 -7.95 24.35 -6.20
CA VAL A 78 -8.42 23.15 -6.96
C VAL A 78 -8.97 22.03 -6.07
N CYS A 79 -9.04 22.23 -4.75
CA CYS A 79 -9.43 21.18 -3.79
C CYS A 79 -10.84 20.62 -4.04
N VAL A 80 -11.82 21.47 -4.38
CA VAL A 80 -13.19 21.03 -4.70
C VAL A 80 -13.20 20.21 -5.97
N ALA A 81 -12.61 20.72 -7.05
CA ALA A 81 -12.55 19.99 -8.33
C ALA A 81 -11.84 18.64 -8.16
N SER A 82 -10.67 18.62 -7.51
CA SER A 82 -9.88 17.40 -7.25
C SER A 82 -10.68 16.35 -6.48
N ARG A 83 -11.40 16.75 -5.42
CA ARG A 83 -12.24 15.84 -4.64
C ARG A 83 -13.45 15.35 -5.43
N THR A 84 -14.10 16.24 -6.20
CA THR A 84 -15.21 15.85 -7.07
C THR A 84 -14.75 14.76 -8.03
N MET A 85 -13.64 14.95 -8.74
CA MET A 85 -13.08 13.96 -9.67
C MET A 85 -12.74 12.63 -9.01
N LEU A 86 -12.19 12.63 -7.79
CA LEU A 86 -11.92 11.39 -7.04
C LEU A 86 -13.19 10.60 -6.73
N VAL A 87 -14.30 11.29 -6.43
CA VAL A 87 -15.58 10.66 -6.08
C VAL A 87 -16.37 10.24 -7.33
N THR A 88 -16.36 11.06 -8.38
CA THR A 88 -17.15 10.85 -9.60
C THR A 88 -16.43 10.03 -10.66
N GLY A 89 -15.10 10.00 -10.65
CA GLY A 89 -14.27 9.47 -11.73
C GLY A 89 -14.37 10.27 -13.03
N LYS A 90 -14.78 11.54 -12.96
CA LYS A 90 -15.04 12.44 -14.09
C LYS A 90 -14.57 13.84 -13.81
#